data_AF-A0A3M1E3T1-F1
#
_entry.id   AF-A0A3M1E3T1-F1
#
_cell.length_a   1.000
_cell.length_b   1.000
_cell.length_c   1.000
_cell.angle_alpha   90.00
_cell.angle_beta   90.00
_cell.angle_gamma   90.00
#
_symmetry.space_group_name_H-M   'P 1'
#
loop_
_entity.id
_entity.type
_entity.pdbx_description
1 polymer ?
#
loop_
_entity_poly.entity_id
_entity_poly.type
_entity_poly.pdbx_seq_one_letter_code
_entity_poly.pdbx_strand_id
1 'polypeptide(L)'
;GAEYLRPRKVPIGKVHENITGNISYQVAALLGQEIVEGYEEGRYDAVYLVYNAFKSAISQVPTVRKLVPIEPKPVDDSQHVAPYIYEPNRTEVLSQLLPKHVEVQIFRALLESAASEHGARMSAMDNASKNANEMIRKLTLQYNRARQAAITKELMEIISGAEAIK
;
A
#
# COMPACT_ATOMS: atom_id res chain seq x y z
N GLY A 1 -2.02 -8.07 -5.35
CA GLY A 1 -1.27 -7.93 -6.62
C GLY A 1 -1.56 -9.07 -7.58
N ALA A 2 -1.05 -10.27 -7.29
CA ALA A 2 -1.18 -11.44 -8.17
C ALA A 2 -2.63 -11.77 -8.57
N GLU A 3 -3.57 -11.76 -7.61
CA GLU A 3 -5.00 -12.01 -7.88
C GLU A 3 -5.64 -10.98 -8.80
N TYR A 4 -5.20 -9.71 -8.74
CA TYR A 4 -5.68 -8.67 -9.64
C TYR A 4 -5.20 -8.92 -11.08
N LEU A 5 -3.98 -9.44 -11.26
CA LEU A 5 -3.38 -9.68 -12.57
C LEU A 5 -3.82 -11.00 -13.23
N ARG A 6 -4.14 -12.04 -12.44
CA ARG A 6 -4.56 -13.37 -12.93
C ARG A 6 -5.71 -13.33 -13.95
N PRO A 7 -6.87 -12.68 -13.69
CA PRO A 7 -7.96 -12.62 -14.68
C PRO A 7 -7.63 -11.79 -15.92
N ARG A 8 -6.61 -10.92 -15.84
CA ARG A 8 -6.16 -10.05 -16.94
C ARG A 8 -5.17 -10.74 -17.87
N LYS A 9 -4.83 -12.01 -17.62
CA LYS A 9 -3.90 -12.82 -18.42
C LYS A 9 -2.52 -12.15 -18.60
N VAL A 10 -2.10 -11.35 -17.63
CA VAL A 10 -0.75 -10.77 -17.61
C VAL A 10 0.24 -11.89 -17.25
N PRO A 11 1.37 -12.04 -17.96
CA PRO A 11 2.39 -13.03 -17.62
C PRO A 11 2.97 -12.72 -16.23
N ILE A 12 2.79 -13.65 -15.29
CA ILE A 12 3.35 -13.55 -13.94
C ILE A 12 4.56 -14.49 -13.88
N GLY A 13 5.76 -13.93 -13.75
CA GLY A 13 6.99 -14.72 -13.64
C GLY A 13 7.09 -15.42 -12.28
N LYS A 14 6.95 -14.67 -11.19
CA LYS A 14 7.06 -15.17 -9.82
C LYS A 14 6.19 -14.37 -8.87
N VAL A 15 5.68 -15.02 -7.82
CA VAL A 15 4.90 -14.39 -6.76
C VAL A 15 5.55 -14.71 -5.42
N HIS A 16 5.78 -13.67 -4.64
CA HIS A 16 6.21 -13.78 -3.26
C HIS A 16 5.10 -13.22 -2.38
N GLU A 17 4.54 -14.09 -1.53
CA GLU A 17 3.44 -13.72 -0.63
C GLU A 17 3.98 -13.29 0.73
N ASN A 18 3.18 -12.52 1.47
CA ASN A 18 3.47 -12.09 2.85
C ASN A 18 4.79 -11.31 3.07
N ILE A 19 5.34 -10.67 2.02
CA ILE A 19 6.56 -9.86 2.15
C ILE A 19 6.34 -8.62 3.05
N THR A 20 5.16 -8.00 2.98
CA THR A 20 4.87 -6.76 3.72
C THR A 20 4.58 -6.97 5.20
N GLY A 21 4.33 -8.21 5.64
CA GLY A 21 4.05 -8.52 7.05
C GLY A 21 5.29 -8.45 7.94
N ASN A 22 6.46 -8.85 7.42
CA ASN A 22 7.75 -8.80 8.11
C ASN A 22 8.83 -8.33 7.13
N ILE A 23 8.94 -7.01 6.98
CA ILE A 23 9.90 -6.40 6.06
C ILE A 23 11.29 -6.45 6.69
N SER A 24 12.20 -7.18 6.04
CA SER A 24 13.61 -7.25 6.43
C SER A 24 14.50 -6.95 5.24
N TYR A 25 15.71 -6.46 5.52
CA TYR A 25 16.70 -6.22 4.47
C TYR A 25 17.07 -7.51 3.75
N GLN A 26 17.12 -8.65 4.45
CA GLN A 26 17.45 -9.95 3.89
C GLN A 26 16.48 -10.36 2.79
N VAL A 27 15.17 -10.13 2.97
CA VAL A 27 14.17 -10.42 1.94
C VAL A 27 14.37 -9.53 0.71
N ALA A 28 14.61 -8.24 0.92
CA ALA A 28 14.89 -7.31 -0.18
C ALA A 28 16.20 -7.65 -0.91
N ALA A 29 17.21 -8.13 -0.18
CA ALA A 29 18.49 -8.54 -0.73
C ALA A 29 18.34 -9.76 -1.65
N LEU A 30 17.59 -10.79 -1.21
CA LEU A 30 17.31 -11.98 -2.03
C LEU A 30 16.55 -11.62 -3.33
N LEU A 31 15.56 -10.71 -3.24
CA LEU A 31 14.84 -10.23 -4.42
C LEU A 31 15.74 -9.39 -5.34
N GLY A 32 16.59 -8.54 -4.75
CA GLY A 32 17.55 -7.72 -5.50
C GLY A 32 18.55 -8.59 -6.25
N GLN A 33 19.09 -9.62 -5.60
CA GLN A 33 20.01 -10.56 -6.22
C GLN A 33 19.36 -11.29 -7.40
N GLU A 34 18.16 -11.84 -7.23
CA GLU A 34 17.42 -12.49 -8.32
C GLU A 34 17.15 -11.56 -9.51
N ILE A 35 16.89 -10.28 -9.22
CA ILE A 35 16.68 -9.22 -10.23
C ILE A 35 17.98 -8.86 -10.96
N VAL A 36 19.10 -8.79 -10.25
CA VAL A 36 20.40 -8.47 -10.86
C VAL A 36 20.86 -9.64 -11.72
N GLU A 37 20.79 -10.87 -11.20
CA GLU A 37 21.19 -12.09 -11.93
C GLU A 37 20.41 -12.25 -13.24
N GLY A 38 19.09 -12.05 -13.23
CA GLY A 38 18.32 -12.18 -14.47
C GLY A 38 18.56 -11.05 -15.47
N TYR A 39 18.98 -9.87 -15.02
CA TYR A 39 19.42 -8.80 -15.93
C TYR A 39 20.77 -9.15 -16.56
N GLU A 40 21.72 -9.65 -15.77
CA GLU A 40 23.05 -10.08 -16.26
C GLU A 40 22.95 -11.27 -17.22
N GLU A 41 22.01 -12.18 -17.00
CA GLU A 41 21.71 -13.31 -17.91
C GLU A 41 20.94 -12.90 -19.17
N GLY A 42 20.51 -11.64 -19.29
CA GLY A 42 19.73 -11.15 -20.44
C GLY A 42 18.29 -11.67 -20.48
N ARG A 43 17.72 -12.12 -19.35
CA ARG A 43 16.29 -12.50 -19.27
C ARG A 43 15.36 -11.29 -19.43
N TYR A 44 15.84 -10.09 -19.12
CA TYR A 44 15.13 -8.83 -19.27
C TYR A 44 16.08 -7.65 -19.39
N ASP A 45 15.72 -6.66 -20.20
CA ASP A 45 16.54 -5.47 -20.48
C ASP A 45 16.21 -4.27 -19.58
N ALA A 46 15.10 -4.32 -18.85
CA ALA A 46 14.69 -3.26 -17.94
C ALA A 46 13.77 -3.78 -16.84
N VAL A 47 13.93 -3.25 -15.63
CA VAL A 47 13.10 -3.59 -14.47
C VAL A 47 12.51 -2.32 -13.88
N TYR A 48 11.20 -2.32 -13.70
CA TYR A 48 10.44 -1.24 -13.10
C TYR A 48 9.79 -1.71 -11.80
N LEU A 49 9.94 -0.90 -10.76
CA LEU A 49 9.33 -1.10 -9.47
C LEU A 49 8.11 -0.20 -9.34
N VAL A 50 6.94 -0.82 -9.14
CA VAL A 50 5.68 -0.11 -8.93
C VAL A 50 5.28 -0.26 -7.48
N TYR A 51 5.15 0.87 -6.79
CA TYR A 51 4.84 0.88 -5.36
C TYR A 51 4.17 2.20 -4.96
N ASN A 52 3.62 2.27 -3.75
CA ASN A 52 3.06 3.51 -3.22
C ASN A 52 4.13 4.28 -2.45
N ALA A 53 4.52 5.44 -2.96
CA ALA A 53 5.42 6.34 -2.25
C ALA A 53 4.65 7.04 -1.12
N PHE A 54 5.15 6.87 0.10
CA PHE A 54 4.58 7.51 1.28
C PHE A 54 4.97 8.99 1.31
N LYS A 55 4.00 9.90 1.11
CA LYS A 55 4.19 11.33 1.38
C LYS A 55 3.66 11.71 2.74
N SER A 56 2.46 11.23 3.09
CA SER A 56 1.85 11.42 4.41
C SER A 56 0.79 10.36 4.67
N ALA A 57 0.23 10.35 5.89
CA ALA A 57 -0.88 9.46 6.23
C ALA A 57 -2.13 9.65 5.36
N ILE A 58 -2.28 10.82 4.71
CA ILE A 58 -3.42 11.15 3.84
C ILE A 58 -3.04 11.03 2.35
N SER A 59 -1.77 11.27 1.99
CA SER A 59 -1.31 11.28 0.61
C SER A 59 -0.32 10.15 0.34
N GLN A 60 -0.76 9.19 -0.46
CA GLN A 60 0.06 8.12 -1.02
C GLN A 60 0.05 8.24 -2.54
N VAL A 61 1.23 8.20 -3.17
CA VAL A 61 1.35 8.42 -4.62
C VAL A 61 1.85 7.14 -5.29
N PRO A 62 1.04 6.51 -6.16
CA PRO A 62 1.52 5.41 -7.00
C PRO A 62 2.71 5.89 -7.83
N THR A 63 3.84 5.23 -7.63
CA THR A 63 5.12 5.61 -8.23
C THR A 63 5.67 4.43 -9.00
N VAL A 64 6.04 4.69 -10.25
CA VAL A 64 6.77 3.75 -11.10
C VAL A 64 8.20 4.23 -11.17
N ARG A 65 9.13 3.41 -10.70
CA ARG A 65 10.55 3.75 -10.69
C ARG A 65 11.35 2.70 -11.44
N LYS A 66 12.18 3.13 -12.38
CA LYS A 66 13.14 2.27 -13.04
C LYS A 66 14.24 1.86 -12.05
N LEU A 67 14.45 0.55 -11.93
CA LEU A 67 15.41 -0.05 -11.00
C LEU A 67 16.72 -0.40 -11.72
N VAL A 68 16.60 -1.03 -12.89
CA VAL A 68 17.71 -1.40 -13.78
C VAL A 68 17.27 -1.12 -15.23
N PRO A 69 18.17 -0.63 -16.13
CA PRO A 69 19.51 -0.12 -15.86
C PRO A 69 19.50 1.14 -14.98
N ILE A 70 20.57 1.29 -14.18
CA ILE A 70 20.78 2.47 -13.33
C ILE A 70 21.18 3.64 -14.22
N GLU A 71 20.36 4.69 -14.20
CA GLU A 71 20.64 5.92 -14.96
C GLU A 71 21.47 6.88 -14.09
N PRO A 72 22.67 7.29 -14.54
CA PRO A 72 23.46 8.28 -13.83
C PRO A 72 22.71 9.60 -13.83
N LYS A 73 22.64 10.23 -12.65
CA LYS A 73 22.09 11.59 -12.56
C LYS A 73 23.07 12.58 -13.19
N PRO A 74 22.58 13.63 -13.88
CA PRO A 74 23.44 14.72 -14.29
C PRO A 74 24.07 15.34 -13.05
N VAL A 75 25.40 15.43 -13.04
CA VAL A 75 26.16 16.10 -11.98
C VAL A 75 26.16 17.59 -12.31
N ASP A 76 25.78 18.42 -11.36
CA ASP A 76 25.95 19.87 -11.50
C ASP A 76 27.43 20.19 -11.28
N ASP A 77 28.07 20.91 -12.20
CA ASP A 77 29.50 21.27 -12.13
C ASP A 77 29.83 22.10 -10.87
N SER A 78 28.81 22.62 -10.18
CA SER A 78 28.93 23.30 -8.88
C SER A 78 29.17 22.35 -7.69
N GLN A 79 28.93 21.04 -7.85
CA GLN A 79 29.16 20.06 -6.78
C GLN A 79 30.62 19.67 -6.69
N HIS A 80 31.27 20.10 -5.60
CA HIS A 80 32.62 19.68 -5.26
C HIS A 80 32.62 18.19 -4.92
N VAL A 81 33.04 17.34 -5.86
CA VAL A 81 33.27 15.91 -5.59
C VAL A 81 34.59 15.78 -4.87
N ALA A 82 34.55 15.48 -3.57
CA ALA A 82 35.76 15.18 -2.82
C ALA A 82 36.52 14.02 -3.49
N PRO A 83 37.84 14.13 -3.69
CA PRO A 83 38.62 13.03 -4.27
C PRO A 83 38.64 11.87 -3.28
N TYR A 84 38.09 10.72 -3.70
CA TYR A 84 38.13 9.47 -2.93
C TYR A 84 39.32 8.61 -3.39
N ILE A 85 40.03 8.03 -2.42
CA ILE A 85 40.98 6.95 -2.66
C ILE A 85 40.18 5.64 -2.62
N TYR A 86 40.27 4.84 -3.68
CA TYR A 86 39.54 3.58 -3.80
C TYR A 86 40.49 2.42 -3.54
N GLU A 87 40.11 1.55 -2.63
CA GLU A 87 40.75 0.25 -2.41
C GLU A 87 39.71 -0.85 -2.64
N PRO A 88 39.98 -1.85 -3.51
CA PRO A 88 41.17 -2.08 -4.33
C PRO A 88 41.26 -1.23 -5.62
N ASN A 89 40.17 -0.96 -6.32
CA ASN A 89 40.09 0.01 -7.42
C ASN A 89 38.64 0.49 -7.62
N ARG A 90 38.44 1.59 -8.37
CA ARG A 90 37.13 2.21 -8.59
C ARG A 90 36.11 1.24 -9.21
N THR A 91 36.53 0.42 -10.16
CA THR A 91 35.63 -0.50 -10.88
C THR A 91 35.12 -1.60 -9.97
N GLU A 92 35.99 -2.19 -9.15
CA GLU A 92 35.61 -3.23 -8.19
C GLU A 92 34.74 -2.70 -7.06
N VAL A 93 35.02 -1.50 -6.56
CA VAL A 93 34.14 -0.86 -5.56
C VAL A 93 32.76 -0.61 -6.17
N LEU A 94 32.70 -0.13 -7.41
CA LEU A 94 31.44 0.13 -8.09
C LEU A 94 30.66 -1.17 -8.35
N SER A 95 31.31 -2.24 -8.81
CA SER A 95 30.65 -3.53 -9.06
C SER A 95 30.05 -4.15 -7.81
N GLN A 96 30.63 -3.90 -6.63
CA GLN A 96 30.07 -4.33 -5.35
C GLN A 96 28.92 -3.43 -4.88
N LEU A 97 28.97 -2.13 -5.19
CA LEU A 97 27.95 -1.16 -4.77
C LEU A 97 26.68 -1.21 -5.63
N LEU A 98 26.78 -1.57 -6.91
CA LEU A 98 25.63 -1.59 -7.83
C LEU A 98 24.54 -2.58 -7.38
N PRO A 99 24.83 -3.85 -7.04
CA PRO A 99 23.82 -4.77 -6.50
C PRO A 99 23.21 -4.23 -5.20
N LYS A 100 24.05 -3.76 -4.26
CA LYS A 100 23.58 -3.17 -2.99
C LYS A 100 22.65 -1.98 -3.21
N HIS A 101 22.91 -1.17 -4.24
CA HIS A 101 22.02 -0.06 -4.58
C HIS A 101 20.62 -0.57 -4.94
N VAL A 102 20.53 -1.61 -5.78
CA VAL A 102 19.26 -2.24 -6.17
C VAL A 102 18.53 -2.81 -4.94
N GLU A 103 19.24 -3.56 -4.09
CA GLU A 103 18.69 -4.12 -2.85
C GLU A 103 18.10 -3.03 -1.93
N VAL A 104 18.83 -1.93 -1.74
CA VAL A 104 18.37 -0.79 -0.92
C VAL A 104 17.17 -0.10 -1.54
N GLN A 105 17.10 0.04 -2.87
CA GLN A 105 15.92 0.61 -3.53
C GLN A 105 14.68 -0.26 -3.34
N ILE A 106 14.82 -1.58 -3.46
CA ILE A 106 13.72 -2.53 -3.19
C ILE A 106 13.30 -2.44 -1.73
N PHE A 107 14.25 -2.49 -0.80
CA PHE A 107 13.98 -2.39 0.63
C PHE A 107 13.23 -1.10 0.98
N ARG A 108 13.70 0.04 0.46
CA ARG A 108 13.04 1.34 0.63
C ARG A 108 11.62 1.33 0.08
N ALA A 109 11.40 0.79 -1.11
CA ALA A 109 10.07 0.74 -1.71
C ALA A 109 9.10 -0.16 -0.93
N LEU A 110 9.57 -1.28 -0.39
CA LEU A 110 8.78 -2.15 0.49
C LEU A 110 8.35 -1.37 1.76
N LEU A 111 9.28 -0.67 2.39
CA LEU A 111 8.98 0.18 3.56
C LEU A 111 8.00 1.31 3.24
N GLU A 112 8.21 2.04 2.14
CA GLU A 112 7.32 3.13 1.69
C GLU A 112 5.92 2.58 1.37
N SER A 113 5.83 1.40 0.75
CA SER A 113 4.55 0.76 0.44
C SER A 113 3.80 0.30 1.68
N ALA A 114 4.49 -0.26 2.69
CA ALA A 114 3.86 -0.66 3.94
C ALA A 114 3.41 0.55 4.79
N ALA A 115 4.23 1.60 4.86
CA ALA A 115 3.82 2.85 5.50
C ALA A 115 2.59 3.45 4.81
N SER A 116 2.56 3.44 3.47
CA SER A 116 1.41 3.86 2.67
C SER A 116 0.17 3.01 2.93
N GLU A 117 0.33 1.69 3.05
CA GLU A 117 -0.76 0.78 3.37
C GLU A 117 -1.37 1.09 4.74
N HIS A 118 -0.53 1.25 5.77
CA HIS A 118 -1.01 1.59 7.12
C HIS A 118 -1.73 2.94 7.14
N GLY A 119 -1.18 3.96 6.49
CA GLY A 119 -1.82 5.29 6.40
C GLY A 119 -3.17 5.25 5.68
N ALA A 120 -3.21 4.60 4.51
CA ALA A 120 -4.44 4.44 3.74
C ALA A 120 -5.50 3.63 4.51
N ARG A 121 -5.08 2.55 5.20
CA ARG A 121 -5.98 1.73 6.03
C ARG A 121 -6.57 2.54 7.18
N MET A 122 -5.75 3.32 7.88
CA MET A 122 -6.22 4.19 8.97
C MET A 122 -7.27 5.18 8.49
N SER A 123 -6.99 5.89 7.39
CA SER A 123 -7.94 6.86 6.81
C SER A 123 -9.25 6.20 6.35
N ALA A 124 -9.16 5.03 5.71
CA ALA A 124 -10.34 4.28 5.27
C ALA A 124 -11.20 3.81 6.46
N MET A 125 -10.57 3.32 7.53
CA MET A 125 -11.29 2.85 8.74
C MET A 125 -11.89 4.01 9.53
N ASP A 126 -11.22 5.16 9.60
CA ASP A 126 -11.78 6.37 10.22
C ASP A 126 -13.05 6.82 9.47
N ASN A 127 -13.02 6.82 8.14
CA ASN A 127 -14.19 7.15 7.33
C ASN A 127 -15.31 6.11 7.47
N ALA A 128 -14.97 4.81 7.51
CA ALA A 128 -15.94 3.75 7.75
C ALA A 128 -16.63 3.92 9.12
N SER A 129 -15.87 4.28 10.16
CA SER A 129 -16.39 4.51 11.52
C SER A 129 -17.32 5.72 11.57
N LYS A 130 -17.01 6.80 10.85
CA LYS A 130 -17.89 7.96 10.71
C LYS A 130 -19.20 7.59 9.99
N ASN A 131 -19.10 6.86 8.88
CA ASN A 131 -20.28 6.40 8.12
C ASN A 131 -21.17 5.47 8.95
N ALA A 132 -20.58 4.58 9.75
CA ALA A 132 -21.32 3.71 10.66
C ALA A 132 -22.06 4.52 11.73
N ASN A 133 -21.42 5.52 12.32
CA ASN A 133 -22.07 6.40 13.30
C ASN A 133 -23.23 7.20 12.70
N GLU A 134 -23.11 7.66 11.46
CA GLU A 134 -24.24 8.29 10.75
C GLU A 134 -25.40 7.33 10.53
N MET A 135 -25.10 6.08 10.15
CA MET A 135 -26.12 5.04 9.99
C MET A 135 -26.82 4.71 11.31
N ILE A 136 -26.06 4.58 12.41
CA ILE A 136 -26.60 4.36 13.76
C ILE A 136 -27.56 5.49 14.11
N ARG A 137 -27.18 6.75 13.90
CA ARG A 137 -28.06 7.90 14.18
C ARG A 137 -29.38 7.82 13.41
N LYS A 138 -29.32 7.48 12.11
CA LYS A 138 -30.51 7.32 11.25
C LYS A 138 -31.41 6.20 11.75
N LEU A 139 -30.83 5.03 12.07
CA LEU A 139 -31.57 3.86 12.56
C LEU A 139 -32.20 4.12 13.93
N THR A 140 -31.51 4.83 14.84
CA THR A 140 -32.07 5.22 16.14
C THR A 140 -33.30 6.12 15.99
N LEU A 141 -33.28 7.05 15.02
CA LEU A 141 -34.41 7.93 14.74
C LEU A 141 -35.60 7.14 14.19
N GLN A 142 -35.35 6.20 13.27
CA GLN A 142 -36.36 5.28 12.75
C GLN A 142 -36.94 4.38 13.85
N TYR A 143 -36.09 3.82 14.72
CA TYR A 143 -36.49 3.00 15.85
C TYR A 143 -37.42 3.76 16.79
N ASN A 144 -37.08 4.99 17.18
CA ASN A 144 -37.92 5.80 18.06
C ASN A 144 -39.28 6.14 17.42
N ARG A 145 -39.29 6.43 16.12
CA ARG A 145 -40.54 6.68 15.38
C ARG A 145 -41.41 5.42 15.32
N ALA A 146 -40.84 4.27 15.02
CA ALA A 146 -41.55 2.99 15.00
C ALA A 146 -42.07 2.62 16.40
N ARG A 147 -41.29 2.87 17.45
CA ARG A 147 -41.68 2.67 18.84
C ARG A 147 -42.89 3.52 19.22
N GLN A 148 -42.90 4.81 18.85
CA GLN A 148 -44.05 5.69 19.10
C GLN A 148 -45.29 5.26 18.31
N ALA A 149 -45.12 4.84 17.06
CA ALA A 149 -46.22 4.30 16.25
C ALA A 149 -46.81 3.01 16.85
N ALA A 150 -45.97 2.13 17.42
CA ALA A 150 -46.42 0.93 18.12
C ALA A 150 -47.21 1.27 19.40
N ILE A 151 -46.68 2.14 20.26
CA ILE A 151 -47.36 2.58 21.51
C ILE A 151 -48.72 3.21 21.18
N THR A 152 -48.79 4.09 20.18
CA THR A 152 -50.05 4.73 19.78
C THR A 152 -51.05 3.73 19.20
N LYS A 153 -50.58 2.74 18.42
CA LYS A 153 -51.42 1.65 17.90
C LYS A 153 -51.99 0.80 19.05
N GLU A 154 -51.16 0.38 20.01
CA GLU A 154 -51.61 -0.39 21.18
C GLU A 154 -52.66 0.38 22.00
N LEU A 155 -52.44 1.68 22.24
CA LEU A 155 -53.42 2.51 22.95
C LEU A 155 -54.74 2.65 22.19
N MET A 156 -54.70 2.83 20.87
CA MET A 156 -55.88 2.88 20.01
C MET A 156 -56.67 1.55 20.06
N GLU A 157 -55.98 0.42 20.03
CA GLU A 157 -56.60 -0.91 20.15
C GLU A 157 -57.28 -1.11 21.51
N ILE A 158 -56.65 -0.67 22.61
CA ILE A 158 -57.24 -0.72 23.96
C ILE A 158 -58.52 0.12 24.05
N ILE A 159 -58.48 1.37 23.54
CA ILE A 159 -59.63 2.28 23.59
C ILE A 159 -60.79 1.74 22.74
N SER A 160 -60.50 1.32 21.50
CA SER A 160 -61.52 0.75 20.60
C SER A 160 -62.13 -0.53 21.16
N GLY A 161 -61.34 -1.39 21.81
CA GLY A 161 -61.83 -2.61 22.45
C GLY A 161 -62.71 -2.32 23.67
N ALA A 162 -62.35 -1.34 24.49
CA ALA A 162 -63.13 -0.93 25.65
C ALA A 162 -64.48 -0.29 25.23
N GLU A 163 -64.49 0.49 24.15
CA GLU A 163 -65.70 1.13 23.62
C GLU A 163 -66.67 0.12 22.99
N ALA A 164 -66.16 -0.96 22.39
CA ALA A 164 -66.98 -2.03 21.81
C ALA A 164 -67.73 -2.91 22.84
N ILE A 165 -67.38 -2.83 24.12
CA ILE A 165 -68.02 -3.57 25.22
C ILE A 165 -69.18 -2.76 25.86
N LYS A 166 -69.34 -1.48 25.48
CA LYS A 166 -70.35 -0.56 26.00
C LYS A 166 -71.64 -0.61 25.19
#